data_AF-A0A4R8C2R6-F1
#
_entry.id   AF-A0A4R8C2R6-F1
#
_cell.length_a   1.000
_cell.length_b   1.000
_cell.length_c   1.000
_cell.angle_alpha   90.00
_cell.angle_beta   90.00
_cell.angle_gamma   90.00
#
_symmetry.space_group_name_H-M   'P 1'
#
loop_
_entity.id
_entity.type
_entity.pdbx_description
1 polymer ?
#
loop_
_entity_poly.entity_id
_entity_poly.type
_entity_poly.pdbx_seq_one_letter_code
_entity_poly.pdbx_strand_id
1 'polypeptide(L)'
;MAYQACEVADLAAAAVTLEDPTEARRQAARVLAAAHQLTEAADRLADPAAPTDSLQLFAYEYPEEAAADISEWVRRCRGRDDPDADVRARG
;
A
#
# COMPACT_ATOMS: atom_id res chain seq x y z
N MET A 1 0.04 6.10 5.47
CA MET A 1 1.03 6.95 6.16
C MET A 1 0.84 6.92 7.68
N ALA A 2 -0.25 7.46 8.25
CA ALA A 2 -0.45 7.46 9.72
C ALA A 2 -0.48 6.04 10.34
N TYR A 3 -1.11 5.07 9.67
CA TYR A 3 -1.23 3.70 10.16
C TYR A 3 0.12 2.96 10.31
N GLN A 4 1.01 3.08 9.32
CA GLN A 4 2.31 2.42 9.35
C GLN A 4 3.27 3.00 10.39
N ALA A 5 3.18 4.31 10.66
CA ALA A 5 3.97 4.94 11.72
C ALA A 5 3.55 4.43 13.11
N CYS A 6 2.25 4.17 13.33
CA CYS A 6 1.75 3.59 14.56
C CYS A 6 2.22 2.15 14.76
N GLU A 7 2.18 1.30 13.72
CA GLU A 7 2.68 -0.08 13.83
C GLU A 7 4.16 -0.15 14.18
N VAL A 8 4.99 0.76 13.66
CA VAL A 8 6.41 0.83 14.00
C VAL A 8 6.62 1.27 15.46
N ALA A 9 5.81 2.19 15.94
CA ALA A 9 5.83 2.61 17.34
C ALA A 9 5.41 1.47 18.30
N ASP A 10 4.40 0.69 17.93
CA ASP A 10 3.94 -0.47 18.71
C ASP A 10 4.99 -1.60 18.72
N LEU A 11 5.66 -1.84 17.59
CA LEU A 11 6.79 -2.77 17.51
C LEU A 11 7.95 -2.32 18.41
N ALA A 12 8.28 -1.02 18.39
CA ALA A 12 9.34 -0.47 19.25
C ALA A 12 8.98 -0.56 20.73
N ALA A 13 7.72 -0.31 21.10
CA ALA A 13 7.23 -0.44 22.46
C ALA A 13 7.28 -1.89 22.96
N ALA A 14 6.89 -2.86 22.12
CA ALA A 14 6.97 -4.28 22.45
C ALA A 14 8.42 -4.79 22.57
N ALA A 15 9.37 -4.19 21.83
CA ALA A 15 10.78 -4.54 21.89
C ALA A 15 11.45 -4.12 23.22
N VAL A 16 10.98 -3.03 23.84
CA VAL A 16 11.53 -2.51 25.11
C VAL A 16 11.28 -3.44 26.31
N THR A 17 10.27 -4.31 26.23
CA THR A 17 9.94 -5.27 27.29
C THR A 17 10.66 -6.62 27.17
N LEU A 18 11.53 -6.79 26.17
CA LEU A 18 12.23 -8.06 25.95
C LEU A 18 13.48 -8.18 26.81
N GLU A 19 13.54 -9.26 27.60
CA GLU A 19 14.68 -9.59 28.46
C GLU A 19 15.75 -10.44 27.75
N ASP A 20 15.38 -11.14 26.65
CA ASP A 20 16.33 -11.89 25.82
C ASP A 20 17.04 -10.94 24.84
N PRO A 21 18.38 -10.75 24.98
CA PRO A 21 19.14 -9.87 24.10
C PRO A 21 19.14 -10.33 22.63
N THR A 22 18.96 -11.62 22.35
CA THR A 22 18.90 -12.14 20.97
C THR A 22 17.62 -11.71 20.28
N GLU A 23 16.49 -11.82 20.98
CA GLU A 23 15.18 -11.44 20.45
C GLU A 23 15.03 -9.92 20.40
N ALA A 24 15.53 -9.20 21.40
CA ALA A 24 15.60 -7.73 21.38
C ALA A 24 16.36 -7.21 20.14
N ARG A 25 17.49 -7.84 19.78
CA ARG A 25 18.26 -7.49 18.58
C ARG A 25 17.48 -7.73 17.28
N ARG A 26 16.71 -8.82 17.20
CA ARG A 26 15.87 -9.12 16.02
C ARG A 26 14.73 -8.13 15.88
N GLN A 27 14.09 -7.77 16.98
CA GLN A 27 13.04 -6.75 17.03
C GLN A 27 13.57 -5.38 16.61
N ALA A 28 14.72 -4.96 17.16
CA ALA A 28 15.37 -3.71 16.77
C ALA A 28 15.71 -3.67 15.27
N ALA A 29 16.17 -4.78 14.69
CA ALA A 29 16.44 -4.86 13.24
C ALA A 29 15.16 -4.69 12.40
N ARG A 30 14.02 -5.23 12.85
CA ARG A 30 12.72 -5.05 12.19
C ARG A 30 12.24 -3.60 12.26
N VAL A 31 12.35 -2.97 13.42
CA VAL A 31 12.01 -1.56 13.62
C VAL A 31 12.86 -0.66 12.72
N LEU A 32 14.18 -0.90 12.64
CA LEU A 32 15.08 -0.14 11.78
C LEU A 32 14.72 -0.31 10.30
N ALA A 33 14.44 -1.53 9.85
CA ALA A 33 14.04 -1.80 8.46
C ALA A 33 12.73 -1.07 8.11
N ALA A 34 11.75 -1.08 9.01
CA ALA A 34 10.49 -0.36 8.80
C ALA A 34 10.69 1.16 8.81
N ALA A 35 11.55 1.69 9.68
CA ALA A 35 11.91 3.11 9.70
C ALA A 35 12.56 3.55 8.38
N HIS A 36 13.47 2.75 7.81
CA HIS A 36 14.06 3.05 6.50
C HIS A 36 13.01 3.11 5.39
N GLN A 37 12.06 2.17 5.35
CA GLN A 37 10.98 2.19 4.36
C GLN A 37 10.09 3.44 4.49
N LEU A 38 9.85 3.91 5.71
CA LEU A 38 9.10 5.15 5.96
C LEU A 38 9.88 6.37 5.46
N THR A 39 11.18 6.44 5.70
CA THR A 39 12.04 7.51 5.17
C THR A 39 12.04 7.51 3.65
N GLU A 40 12.22 6.37 3.00
CA GLU A 40 12.16 6.27 1.53
C GLU A 40 10.77 6.65 0.97
N ALA A 41 9.69 6.34 1.69
CA ALA A 41 8.34 6.79 1.30
C ALA A 41 8.18 8.30 1.46
N ALA A 42 8.73 8.89 2.53
CA ALA A 42 8.73 10.33 2.75
C ALA A 42 9.59 11.04 1.69
N ASP A 43 10.76 10.51 1.35
CA ASP A 43 11.64 11.05 0.31
C ASP A 43 10.94 11.01 -1.07
N ARG A 44 10.25 9.91 -1.40
CA ARG A 44 9.42 9.84 -2.62
C ARG A 44 8.25 10.81 -2.65
N LEU A 45 7.70 11.18 -1.50
CA LEU A 45 6.65 12.20 -1.42
C LEU A 45 7.22 13.62 -1.46
N ALA A 46 8.44 13.80 -0.97
CA ALA A 46 9.15 15.07 -0.98
C ALA A 46 9.79 15.37 -2.34
N ASP A 47 10.07 14.34 -3.14
CA ASP A 47 10.53 14.47 -4.52
C ASP A 47 9.32 14.63 -5.47
N PRO A 48 9.05 15.85 -5.99
CA PRO A 48 7.95 16.10 -6.91
C PRO A 48 8.28 15.63 -8.34
N ALA A 49 9.24 14.71 -8.50
CA ALA A 49 9.57 14.16 -9.80
C ALA A 49 8.31 13.53 -10.41
N ALA A 50 7.89 14.11 -11.54
CA ALA A 50 6.81 13.54 -12.33
C ALA A 50 7.18 12.10 -12.68
N PRO A 51 6.27 11.13 -12.46
CA PRO A 51 6.55 9.74 -12.77
C PRO A 51 6.89 9.60 -14.26
N THR A 52 7.90 8.80 -14.58
CA THR A 52 8.37 8.59 -15.96
C THR A 52 7.64 7.46 -16.67
N ASP A 53 6.96 6.61 -15.92
CA ASP A 53 6.08 5.57 -16.46
C ASP A 53 4.80 6.21 -17.00
N SER A 54 4.43 5.90 -18.25
CA SER A 54 3.32 6.56 -18.94
C SER A 54 1.97 6.40 -18.25
N LEU A 55 1.74 5.28 -17.57
CA LEU A 55 0.48 5.03 -16.85
C LEU A 55 0.44 5.85 -15.55
N GLN A 56 1.56 5.90 -14.83
CA GLN A 56 1.69 6.74 -13.65
C GLN A 56 1.64 8.24 -14.01
N LEU A 57 2.20 8.64 -15.15
CA LEU A 57 2.13 10.01 -15.67
C LEU A 57 0.70 10.41 -16.01
N PHE A 58 -0.06 9.53 -16.68
CA PHE A 58 -1.48 9.77 -16.94
C PHE A 58 -2.27 9.97 -15.64
N ALA A 59 -2.07 9.11 -14.64
CA ALA A 59 -2.73 9.25 -13.34
C ALA A 59 -2.29 10.50 -12.56
N TYR A 60 -1.05 10.96 -12.77
CA TYR A 60 -0.51 12.17 -12.18
C TYR A 60 -1.08 13.45 -12.82
N GLU A 61 -1.21 13.47 -14.16
CA GLU A 61 -1.75 14.61 -14.91
C GLU A 61 -3.29 14.70 -14.86
N TYR A 62 -3.98 13.55 -14.87
CA TYR A 62 -5.44 13.45 -14.96
C TYR A 62 -6.01 12.53 -13.87
N PRO A 63 -5.94 12.92 -12.58
CA PRO A 63 -6.30 12.03 -11.47
C PRO A 63 -7.78 11.63 -11.45
N GLU A 64 -8.69 12.49 -11.89
CA GLU A 64 -10.13 12.19 -11.94
C GLU A 64 -10.47 11.18 -13.04
N GLU A 65 -9.85 11.31 -14.22
CA GLU A 65 -10.02 10.38 -15.34
C GLU A 65 -9.46 9.01 -15.00
N ALA A 66 -8.25 8.96 -14.42
CA ALA A 66 -7.66 7.71 -13.97
C ALA A 66 -8.50 7.01 -12.88
N ALA A 67 -9.10 7.76 -11.96
CA ALA A 67 -10.00 7.21 -10.95
C ALA A 67 -11.30 6.64 -11.57
N ALA A 68 -11.84 7.30 -12.59
CA ALA A 68 -13.01 6.82 -13.33
C ALA A 68 -12.70 5.52 -14.09
N ASP A 69 -11.56 5.46 -14.78
CA ASP A 69 -11.11 4.29 -15.53
C ASP A 69 -10.89 3.07 -14.63
N ILE A 70 -10.21 3.27 -13.49
CA ILE A 70 -10.01 2.21 -12.49
C ILE A 70 -11.35 1.74 -11.93
N SER A 71 -12.27 2.67 -11.64
CA SER A 71 -13.60 2.32 -11.12
C SER A 71 -14.42 1.52 -12.13
N GLU A 72 -14.36 1.88 -13.41
CA GLU A 72 -15.00 1.12 -14.49
C GLU A 72 -14.36 -0.27 -14.64
N TRP A 73 -13.03 -0.35 -14.63
CA TRP A 73 -12.29 -1.60 -14.71
C TRP A 73 -12.65 -2.54 -13.55
N VAL A 74 -12.65 -2.04 -12.31
CA VAL A 74 -13.06 -2.82 -11.12
C VAL A 74 -14.50 -3.32 -11.27
N ARG A 75 -15.43 -2.48 -11.77
CA ARG A 75 -16.83 -2.88 -12.01
C ARG A 75 -16.90 -4.00 -13.06
N ARG A 76 -16.12 -3.91 -14.14
CA ARG A 76 -16.05 -4.92 -15.21
C ARG A 76 -15.45 -6.24 -14.71
N CYS A 77 -14.40 -6.19 -13.89
CA CYS A 77 -13.80 -7.38 -13.29
C CYS A 77 -14.78 -8.09 -12.35
N ARG A 78 -15.46 -7.34 -11.48
CA ARG A 78 -16.49 -7.92 -10.58
C ARG A 78 -17.66 -8.55 -11.34
N GLY A 79 -18.02 -8.02 -12.52
CA GLY A 79 -19.06 -8.60 -13.38
C GLY A 79 -18.61 -9.85 -14.16
N ARG A 80 -17.30 -10.09 -14.31
CA ARG A 80 -16.76 -11.32 -14.93
C ARG A 80 -16.66 -12.48 -13.95
N ASP A 81 -16.58 -12.19 -12.66
CA ASP A 81 -16.53 -13.19 -11.58
C ASP A 81 -17.92 -13.53 -11.02
N ASP A 82 -19.03 -13.14 -11.69
CA ASP A 82 -20.39 -13.57 -11.35
C ASP A 82 -20.75 -14.86 -12.12
N PRO A 83 -20.62 -16.06 -11.50
CA PRO A 83 -20.98 -17.33 -12.13
C PRO A 83 -22.49 -17.50 -12.35
N ASP A 84 -23.33 -16.56 -11.90
CA ASP A 84 -24.80 -16.66 -11.91
C ASP A 84 -25.44 -15.84 -13.06
N ALA A 85 -24.64 -15.06 -13.80
CA ALA A 85 -25.11 -14.30 -14.96
C ALA A 85 -25.59 -15.20 -16.11
N ASP A 86 -24.97 -16.39 -16.27
CA ASP A 86 -25.30 -17.34 -17.34
C ASP A 86 -26.55 -18.19 -17.02
N VAL A 87 -26.89 -18.31 -15.73
CA VAL A 87 -28.09 -19.05 -15.26
C VAL A 87 -29.36 -18.21 -15.40
N ARG A 88 -29.29 -16.89 -15.15
CA ARG A 88 -30.44 -15.97 -15.28
C ARG A 88 -30.83 -15.63 -16.72
N ALA A 89 -29.97 -15.90 -17.69
CA ALA A 89 -30.27 -15.67 -19.12
C ALA A 89 -31.06 -16.82 -19.78
N ARG A 90 -31.29 -17.94 -19.08
CA ARG A 90 -31.96 -19.15 -19.60
C ARG A 90 -33.21 -19.58 -18.83
N GLY A 91 -33.68 -18.80 -17.84
CA GLY A 91 -34.92 -19.04 -17.11
C GLY A 91 -36.02 -18.07 -17.54
#